data_AF-A0A9Q1BIE6-F1
#
_entry.id   AF-A0A9Q1BIE6-F1
#
_cell.length_a   1.000
_cell.length_b   1.000
_cell.length_c   1.000
_cell.angle_alpha   90.00
_cell.angle_beta   90.00
_cell.angle_gamma   90.00
#
_symmetry.space_group_name_H-M   'P 1'
#
loop_
_entity.id
_entity.type
_entity.pdbx_description
1 polymer ?
#
loop_
_entity_poly.entity_id
_entity_poly.type
_entity_poly.pdbx_seq_one_letter_code
_entity_poly.pdbx_strand_id
1 'polypeptide(L)'
;MKETSSDDIFGITVSLTDQFSFVGMMILPIVLDKFQDFYGLQGGIFLFGGLNLNIMVAGVVMKGHIGRKKIHQPQHDHTESGSGFVVLLHQHWLVLVINPGIYLLCITALLHFFNVIAWALFLVSLGEESGLSQSNAVLLASCGGFGALFGRVWSIILFSLKVESPFQFFGIPALLQFVSLLGIVFIKDNFFLSMMMSFVAGMSFGEIGAGCSGLCALKTSKSDFRLALVMMFISLAVGNELGGGVSGKCIKEKYLKFCESLKCFESNLSIKTLNCNLRENVLYSYLLCLTAGCVYDIFGSSRSVFILMATVSLLITLVSALWNIWDNQRKA
;
A
#
# COMPACT_ATOMS: atom_id res chain seq x y z
N MET A 1 34.44 7.41 0.72
CA MET A 1 33.07 7.46 0.16
C MET A 1 33.01 6.47 -0.99
N LYS A 2 32.27 5.36 -0.84
CA LYS A 2 32.07 4.39 -1.93
C LYS A 2 31.06 4.97 -2.92
N GLU A 3 31.38 4.97 -4.21
CA GLU A 3 30.47 5.42 -5.27
C GLU A 3 29.14 4.65 -5.22
N THR A 4 28.05 5.41 -5.16
CA THR A 4 26.67 4.92 -5.26
C THR A 4 26.37 4.61 -6.72
N SER A 5 25.81 3.45 -7.05
CA SER A 5 25.49 3.11 -8.44
C SER A 5 24.37 4.02 -8.97
N SER A 6 24.37 4.31 -10.28
CA SER A 6 23.30 5.09 -10.93
C SER A 6 21.91 4.48 -10.69
N ASP A 7 21.84 3.16 -10.51
CA ASP A 7 20.57 2.44 -10.35
C ASP A 7 20.08 2.52 -8.88
N ASP A 8 21.00 2.51 -7.90
CA ASP A 8 20.71 2.77 -6.49
C ASP A 8 20.11 4.18 -6.31
N ILE A 9 20.68 5.16 -7.02
CA ILE A 9 20.21 6.55 -6.99
C ILE A 9 18.78 6.65 -7.52
N PHE A 10 18.41 5.86 -8.54
CA PHE A 10 17.04 5.85 -9.05
C PHE A 10 16.05 5.33 -7.99
N GLY A 11 16.35 4.18 -7.37
CA GLY A 11 15.49 3.62 -6.32
C GLY A 11 15.30 4.56 -5.14
N ILE A 12 16.37 5.22 -4.69
CA ILE A 12 16.34 6.24 -3.63
C ILE A 12 15.52 7.46 -4.06
N THR A 13 15.76 7.98 -5.28
CA THR A 13 15.09 9.18 -5.78
C THR A 13 13.58 8.96 -5.92
N VAL A 14 13.17 7.83 -6.53
CA VAL A 14 11.74 7.51 -6.66
C VAL A 14 11.09 7.30 -5.30
N SER A 15 11.78 6.61 -4.38
CA SER A 15 11.28 6.42 -3.02
C SER A 15 11.09 7.75 -2.29
N LEU A 16 11.99 8.72 -2.50
CA LEU A 16 11.89 10.05 -1.91
C LEU A 16 10.77 10.88 -2.55
N THR A 17 10.64 10.87 -3.88
CA THR A 17 9.58 11.62 -4.57
C THR A 17 8.20 11.10 -4.23
N ASP A 18 8.05 9.77 -4.11
CA ASP A 18 6.75 9.14 -3.86
C ASP A 18 6.32 9.22 -2.39
N GLN A 19 7.21 9.61 -1.47
CA GLN A 19 6.82 9.93 -0.08
C GLN A 19 5.78 11.04 -0.03
N PHE A 20 5.89 12.05 -0.91
CA PHE A 20 4.93 13.16 -0.94
C PHE A 20 3.52 12.69 -1.30
N SER A 21 3.37 11.61 -2.07
CA SER A 21 2.08 10.97 -2.35
C SER A 21 1.42 10.45 -1.06
N PHE A 22 2.20 9.86 -0.14
CA PHE A 22 1.71 9.38 1.15
C PHE A 22 1.45 10.49 2.16
N VAL A 23 2.21 11.59 2.12
CA VAL A 23 1.87 12.82 2.87
C VAL A 23 0.50 13.31 2.44
N GLY A 24 0.25 13.33 1.12
CA GLY A 24 -1.07 13.59 0.55
C GLY A 24 -2.13 12.65 1.10
N MET A 25 -1.94 11.33 1.02
CA MET A 25 -2.91 10.35 1.52
C MET A 25 -3.18 10.44 3.04
N MET A 26 -2.19 10.87 3.83
CA MET A 26 -2.34 11.06 5.28
C MET A 26 -3.13 12.33 5.61
N ILE A 27 -2.80 13.46 4.96
CA ILE A 27 -3.34 14.78 5.30
C ILE A 27 -4.68 15.03 4.62
N LEU A 28 -4.84 14.55 3.39
CA LEU A 28 -5.98 14.89 2.54
C LEU A 28 -7.33 14.48 3.15
N PRO A 29 -7.51 13.28 3.75
CA PRO A 29 -8.79 12.93 4.38
C PRO A 29 -9.18 13.91 5.49
N ILE A 30 -8.23 14.30 6.34
CA ILE A 30 -8.46 15.23 7.46
C ILE A 30 -8.82 16.63 6.93
N VAL A 31 -8.11 17.10 5.91
CA VAL A 31 -8.36 18.41 5.30
C VAL A 31 -9.72 18.44 4.59
N LEU A 32 -10.06 17.38 3.84
CA LEU A 32 -11.34 17.27 3.14
C LEU A 32 -12.52 17.18 4.10
N ASP A 33 -12.40 16.42 5.20
CA ASP A 33 -13.40 16.35 6.27
C ASP A 33 -13.70 17.76 6.82
N LYS A 34 -12.65 18.56 7.09
CA LYS A 34 -12.81 19.95 7.52
C LYS A 34 -13.39 20.87 6.46
N PHE A 35 -12.99 20.73 5.20
CA PHE A 35 -13.58 21.53 4.13
C PHE A 35 -15.07 21.25 3.97
N GLN A 36 -15.47 19.98 4.11
CA GLN A 36 -16.86 19.57 4.06
C GLN A 36 -17.66 20.12 5.25
N ASP A 37 -17.10 20.08 6.47
CA ASP A 37 -17.73 20.66 7.67
C ASP A 37 -18.05 22.16 7.50
N PHE A 38 -17.11 22.94 6.96
CA PHE A 38 -17.24 24.40 6.89
C PHE A 38 -17.94 24.91 5.64
N TYR A 39 -17.72 24.28 4.48
CA TYR A 39 -18.14 24.80 3.18
C TYR A 39 -19.11 23.88 2.43
N GLY A 40 -19.50 22.76 3.05
CA GLY A 40 -20.28 21.71 2.41
C GLY A 40 -19.48 20.98 1.32
N LEU A 41 -20.11 19.96 0.74
CA LEU A 41 -19.47 19.09 -0.24
C LEU A 41 -18.99 19.84 -1.49
N GLN A 42 -19.82 20.74 -2.04
CA GLN A 42 -19.48 21.51 -3.24
C GLN A 42 -18.30 22.46 -2.99
N GLY A 43 -18.29 23.15 -1.84
CA GLY A 43 -17.19 24.03 -1.45
C GLY A 43 -15.90 23.25 -1.20
N GLY A 44 -15.98 22.08 -0.57
CA GLY A 44 -14.81 21.21 -0.37
C GLY A 44 -14.20 20.69 -1.67
N ILE A 45 -15.03 20.26 -2.63
CA ILE A 45 -14.55 19.85 -3.97
C ILE A 45 -13.90 21.03 -4.69
N PHE A 46 -14.49 22.23 -4.62
CA PHE A 46 -13.92 23.44 -5.22
C PHE A 46 -12.54 23.78 -4.64
N LEU A 47 -12.40 23.76 -3.31
CA LEU A 47 -11.12 24.01 -2.63
C LEU A 47 -10.08 22.94 -2.98
N PHE A 48 -10.48 21.66 -3.06
CA PHE A 48 -9.59 20.59 -3.49
C PHE A 48 -9.12 20.77 -4.94
N GLY A 49 -10.02 21.17 -5.85
CA GLY A 49 -9.65 21.55 -7.22
C GLY A 49 -8.66 22.71 -7.25
N GLY A 50 -8.85 23.72 -6.39
CA GLY A 50 -7.94 24.85 -6.21
C GLY A 50 -6.54 24.42 -5.75
N LEU A 51 -6.44 23.46 -4.81
CA LEU A 51 -5.15 22.90 -4.39
C LEU A 51 -4.39 22.24 -5.55
N ASN A 52 -5.11 21.56 -6.45
CA ASN A 52 -4.51 20.92 -7.63
C ASN A 52 -3.93 21.92 -8.64
N LEU A 53 -4.38 23.19 -8.67
CA LEU A 53 -3.78 24.22 -9.53
C LEU A 53 -2.31 24.50 -9.19
N ASN A 54 -1.86 24.21 -7.96
CA ASN A 54 -0.45 24.32 -7.58
C ASN A 54 0.46 23.41 -8.43
N ILE A 55 -0.07 22.31 -8.98
CA ILE A 55 0.68 21.42 -9.89
C ILE A 55 1.07 22.19 -11.16
N MET A 56 0.19 23.05 -11.68
CA MET A 56 0.50 23.89 -12.85
C MET A 56 1.64 24.87 -12.55
N VAL A 57 1.59 25.52 -11.39
CA VAL A 57 2.64 26.46 -10.95
C VAL A 57 3.98 25.74 -10.83
N ALA A 58 3.99 24.57 -10.17
CA ALA A 58 5.19 23.74 -10.05
C ALA A 58 5.74 23.36 -11.43
N GLY A 59 4.89 22.90 -12.36
CA GLY A 59 5.30 22.53 -13.72
C GLY A 59 5.87 23.70 -14.54
N VAL A 60 5.33 24.91 -14.39
CA VAL A 60 5.84 26.12 -15.06
C VAL A 60 7.19 26.53 -14.47
N VAL A 61 7.34 26.49 -13.14
CA VAL A 61 8.59 26.85 -12.44
C VAL A 61 9.70 25.83 -12.69
N MET A 62 9.35 24.55 -12.85
CA MET A 62 10.30 23.47 -13.18
C MET A 62 10.86 23.53 -14.62
N LYS A 63 10.58 24.57 -15.41
CA LYS A 63 11.27 24.82 -16.69
C LYS A 63 12.76 25.03 -16.44
N GLY A 64 13.51 23.94 -16.50
CA GLY A 64 14.93 23.90 -16.22
C GLY A 64 15.78 24.62 -17.27
N HIS A 65 16.68 25.47 -16.77
CA HIS A 65 17.97 25.82 -17.34
C HIS A 65 18.87 24.57 -17.52
N ILE A 66 18.53 23.70 -18.45
CA ILE A 66 19.43 22.64 -18.93
C ILE A 66 19.55 22.81 -20.43
N GLY A 67 20.73 23.22 -20.88
CA GLY A 67 21.06 23.35 -22.28
C GLY A 67 20.63 22.10 -23.03
N ARG A 68 19.69 22.27 -23.96
CA ARG A 68 19.37 21.27 -24.98
C ARG A 68 20.66 20.93 -25.73
N LYS A 69 21.42 19.95 -25.25
CA LYS A 69 22.12 19.08 -26.19
C LYS A 69 21.00 18.41 -26.96
N LYS A 70 20.82 18.83 -28.23
CA LYS A 70 19.95 18.15 -29.18
C LYS A 70 20.21 16.66 -29.01
N ILE A 71 19.23 15.93 -28.50
CA ILE A 71 19.19 14.48 -28.62
C ILE A 71 19.34 14.25 -30.11
N HIS A 72 20.46 13.66 -30.53
CA HIS A 72 20.66 13.27 -31.92
C HIS A 72 19.58 12.21 -32.16
N GLN A 73 18.45 12.63 -32.73
CA GLN A 73 17.46 11.70 -33.24
C GLN A 73 18.19 10.89 -34.31
N PRO A 74 18.30 9.56 -34.17
CA PRO A 74 18.62 8.74 -35.32
C PRO A 74 17.56 9.07 -36.36
N GLN A 75 18.01 9.52 -37.53
CA GLN A 75 17.16 9.79 -38.68
C GLN A 75 16.54 8.45 -39.09
N HIS A 76 15.38 8.14 -38.52
CA HIS A 76 14.56 7.02 -38.96
C HIS A 76 13.93 7.46 -40.28
N ASP A 77 14.39 6.87 -41.37
CA ASP A 77 13.78 7.02 -42.69
C ASP A 77 12.28 6.76 -42.58
N HIS A 78 11.51 7.76 -43.01
CA HIS A 78 10.06 7.72 -43.06
C HIS A 78 9.61 6.78 -44.19
N THR A 79 9.59 5.48 -43.90
CA THR A 79 8.81 4.52 -44.69
C THR A 79 8.22 3.48 -43.75
N GLU A 80 7.09 3.82 -43.12
CA GLU A 80 5.90 2.96 -42.94
C GLU A 80 4.89 3.62 -41.99
N SER A 81 3.91 4.30 -42.58
CA SER A 81 2.86 5.06 -41.88
C SER A 81 1.70 4.17 -41.37
N GLY A 82 1.96 2.92 -40.95
CA GLY A 82 0.87 1.96 -40.66
C GLY A 82 1.03 1.02 -39.46
N SER A 83 2.18 0.92 -38.81
CA SER A 83 2.47 -0.21 -37.89
C SER A 83 2.97 0.16 -36.49
N GLY A 84 3.02 1.45 -36.13
CA GLY A 84 3.62 1.90 -34.87
C GLY A 84 3.04 1.24 -33.62
N PHE A 85 1.73 1.04 -33.56
CA PHE A 85 1.08 0.37 -32.42
C PHE A 85 1.41 -1.14 -32.36
N VAL A 86 1.47 -1.82 -33.50
CA VAL A 86 1.77 -3.27 -33.56
C VAL A 86 3.24 -3.53 -33.22
N VAL A 87 4.15 -2.69 -33.72
CA VAL A 87 5.58 -2.74 -33.38
C VAL A 87 5.79 -2.47 -31.89
N LEU A 88 5.06 -1.50 -31.33
CA LEU A 88 5.06 -1.22 -29.90
C LEU A 88 4.57 -2.44 -29.10
N LEU A 89 3.42 -3.01 -29.44
CA LEU A 89 2.84 -4.18 -28.77
C LEU A 89 3.78 -5.39 -28.82
N HIS A 90 4.43 -5.61 -29.97
CA HIS A 90 5.42 -6.67 -30.15
C HIS A 90 6.66 -6.46 -29.28
N GLN A 91 7.17 -5.22 -29.18
CA GLN A 91 8.27 -4.90 -28.26
C GLN A 91 7.88 -5.10 -26.78
N HIS A 92 6.65 -4.76 -26.40
CA HIS A 92 6.15 -4.96 -25.03
C HIS A 92 6.08 -6.46 -24.69
N TRP A 93 5.57 -7.26 -25.61
CA TRP A 93 5.50 -8.72 -25.47
C TRP A 93 6.89 -9.36 -25.36
N LEU A 94 7.83 -8.95 -26.22
CA LEU A 94 9.19 -9.48 -26.20
C LEU A 94 9.90 -9.24 -24.88
N VAL A 95 9.79 -8.04 -24.30
CA VAL A 95 10.44 -7.75 -23.00
C VAL A 95 9.87 -8.60 -21.87
N LEU A 96 8.56 -8.88 -21.87
CA LEU A 96 7.93 -9.76 -20.88
C LEU A 96 8.40 -11.22 -20.99
N VAL A 97 8.56 -11.72 -22.22
CA VAL A 97 9.00 -13.10 -22.48
C VAL A 97 10.49 -13.28 -22.20
N ILE A 98 11.31 -12.28 -22.55
CA ILE A 98 12.77 -12.33 -22.37
C ILE A 98 13.15 -12.18 -20.90
N ASN A 99 12.42 -11.37 -20.13
CA ASN A 99 12.73 -11.09 -18.74
C ASN A 99 11.57 -11.51 -17.81
N PRO A 100 11.51 -12.78 -17.38
CA PRO A 100 10.41 -13.28 -16.53
C PRO A 100 10.30 -12.54 -15.20
N GLY A 101 11.39 -11.95 -14.70
CA GLY A 101 11.37 -11.09 -13.51
C GLY A 101 10.53 -9.82 -13.67
N ILE A 102 10.46 -9.25 -14.88
CA ILE A 102 9.62 -8.07 -15.16
C ILE A 102 8.14 -8.46 -15.12
N TYR A 103 7.79 -9.63 -15.63
CA TYR A 103 6.42 -10.13 -15.57
C TYR A 103 5.94 -10.26 -14.11
N LEU A 104 6.76 -10.85 -13.24
CA LEU A 104 6.46 -10.95 -11.81
C LEU A 104 6.35 -9.57 -11.15
N LEU A 105 7.25 -8.64 -11.50
CA LEU A 105 7.21 -7.26 -11.02
C LEU A 105 5.92 -6.54 -11.42
N CYS A 106 5.46 -6.72 -12.65
CA CYS A 106 4.20 -6.16 -13.14
C CYS A 106 2.99 -6.73 -12.37
N ILE A 107 2.97 -8.03 -12.08
CA ILE A 107 1.93 -8.63 -11.23
C ILE A 107 1.98 -8.04 -9.82
N THR A 108 3.16 -7.95 -9.22
CA THR A 108 3.33 -7.36 -7.89
C THR A 108 2.87 -5.90 -7.88
N ALA A 109 3.21 -5.11 -8.89
CA ALA A 109 2.77 -3.73 -9.04
C ALA A 109 1.24 -3.61 -9.12
N LEU A 110 0.60 -4.44 -9.94
CA LEU A 110 -0.85 -4.50 -10.07
C LEU A 110 -1.53 -4.82 -8.73
N LEU A 111 -1.10 -5.90 -8.07
CA LEU A 111 -1.66 -6.33 -6.79
C LEU A 111 -1.42 -5.30 -5.69
N HIS A 112 -0.25 -4.66 -5.68
CA HIS A 112 0.09 -3.62 -4.74
C HIS A 112 -0.87 -2.43 -4.85
N PHE A 113 -1.05 -1.86 -6.05
CA PHE A 113 -1.95 -0.72 -6.23
C PHE A 113 -3.42 -1.08 -6.02
N PHE A 114 -3.83 -2.29 -6.43
CA PHE A 114 -5.16 -2.81 -6.07
C PHE A 114 -5.37 -2.76 -4.56
N ASN A 115 -4.41 -3.28 -3.78
CA ASN A 115 -4.48 -3.30 -2.33
C ASN A 115 -4.43 -1.91 -1.70
N VAL A 116 -3.63 -0.98 -2.24
CA VAL A 116 -3.55 0.41 -1.73
C VAL A 116 -4.90 1.11 -1.87
N ILE A 117 -5.55 0.99 -3.03
CA ILE A 117 -6.84 1.62 -3.28
C ILE A 117 -7.96 0.92 -2.49
N ALA A 118 -7.96 -0.41 -2.45
CA ALA A 118 -8.90 -1.16 -1.62
C ALA A 118 -8.77 -0.78 -0.15
N TRP A 119 -7.54 -0.65 0.36
CA TRP A 119 -7.26 -0.19 1.71
C TRP A 119 -7.84 1.20 1.97
N ALA A 120 -7.57 2.17 1.08
CA ALA A 120 -8.05 3.54 1.24
C ALA A 120 -9.59 3.61 1.29
N LEU A 121 -10.28 2.75 0.54
CA LEU A 121 -11.74 2.68 0.51
C LEU A 121 -12.34 1.92 1.69
N PHE A 122 -11.74 0.79 2.09
CA PHE A 122 -12.33 -0.09 3.09
C PHE A 122 -11.95 0.26 4.53
N LEU A 123 -10.81 0.90 4.81
CA LEU A 123 -10.39 1.06 6.21
C LEU A 123 -11.31 1.97 7.01
N VAL A 124 -11.77 3.07 6.39
CA VAL A 124 -12.71 3.99 7.03
C VAL A 124 -14.04 3.29 7.25
N SER A 125 -14.60 2.67 6.21
CA SER A 125 -15.86 1.93 6.33
C SER A 125 -15.77 0.78 7.33
N LEU A 126 -14.65 0.05 7.38
CA LEU A 126 -14.40 -1.00 8.36
C LEU A 126 -14.38 -0.44 9.78
N GLY A 127 -13.77 0.72 9.97
CA GLY A 127 -13.75 1.41 11.26
C GLY A 127 -15.16 1.79 11.72
N GLU A 128 -15.95 2.41 10.85
CA GLU A 128 -17.34 2.80 11.14
C GLU A 128 -18.22 1.59 11.45
N GLU A 129 -18.12 0.53 10.66
CA GLU A 129 -18.87 -0.73 10.89
C GLU A 129 -18.44 -1.45 12.16
N SER A 130 -17.20 -1.24 12.59
CA SER A 130 -16.71 -1.73 13.88
C SER A 130 -17.18 -0.88 15.05
N GLY A 131 -17.97 0.18 14.80
CA GLY A 131 -18.54 1.07 15.82
C GLY A 131 -17.64 2.25 16.19
N LEU A 132 -16.56 2.51 15.44
CA LEU A 132 -15.74 3.70 15.64
C LEU A 132 -16.50 4.94 15.18
N SER A 133 -16.29 6.07 15.87
CA SER A 133 -16.72 7.36 15.34
C SER A 133 -16.04 7.64 14.00
N GLN A 134 -16.69 8.40 13.12
CA GLN A 134 -16.13 8.81 11.83
C GLN A 134 -14.71 9.40 11.98
N SER A 135 -14.50 10.27 12.99
CA SER A 135 -13.18 10.83 13.27
C SER A 135 -12.14 9.77 13.64
N ASN A 136 -12.50 8.74 14.40
CA ASN A 136 -11.59 7.65 14.76
C ASN A 136 -11.31 6.72 13.57
N ALA A 137 -12.30 6.47 12.72
CA ALA A 137 -12.14 5.71 11.48
C ALA A 137 -11.22 6.43 10.47
N VAL A 138 -11.37 7.75 10.33
CA VAL A 138 -10.46 8.59 9.54
C VAL A 138 -9.05 8.58 10.13
N LEU A 139 -8.92 8.65 11.46
CA LEU A 139 -7.61 8.57 12.13
C LEU A 139 -6.95 7.20 11.92
N LEU A 140 -7.72 6.11 11.94
CA LEU A 140 -7.24 4.76 11.68
C LEU A 140 -6.64 4.64 10.26
N ALA A 141 -7.31 5.20 9.25
CA ALA A 141 -6.79 5.27 7.88
C ALA A 141 -5.56 6.18 7.78
N SER A 142 -5.60 7.36 8.42
CA SER A 142 -4.47 8.30 8.43
C SER A 142 -3.21 7.67 9.03
N CYS A 143 -3.36 6.84 10.07
CA CYS A 143 -2.25 6.12 10.71
C CYS A 143 -1.57 5.12 9.76
N GLY A 144 -2.31 4.45 8.87
CA GLY A 144 -1.72 3.61 7.83
C GLY A 144 -1.01 4.43 6.75
N GLY A 145 -1.54 5.59 6.36
CA GLY A 145 -0.84 6.52 5.48
C GLY A 145 0.50 6.99 6.09
N PHE A 146 0.51 7.28 7.39
CA PHE A 146 1.71 7.63 8.14
C PHE A 146 2.72 6.46 8.20
N GLY A 147 2.24 5.23 8.40
CA GLY A 147 3.08 4.03 8.32
C GLY A 147 3.79 3.90 6.97
N ALA A 148 3.10 4.18 5.87
CA ALA A 148 3.68 4.08 4.54
C ALA A 148 4.87 5.03 4.30
N LEU A 149 4.88 6.22 4.94
CA LEU A 149 6.04 7.10 4.95
C LEU A 149 7.26 6.41 5.58
N PHE A 150 7.06 5.76 6.73
CA PHE A 150 8.12 4.98 7.39
C PHE A 150 8.59 3.81 6.52
N GLY A 151 7.68 3.14 5.81
CA GLY A 151 8.03 2.10 4.85
C GLY A 151 8.99 2.59 3.77
N ARG A 152 8.76 3.79 3.24
CA ARG A 152 9.65 4.41 2.24
C ARG A 152 11.00 4.82 2.81
N VAL A 153 11.03 5.37 4.01
CA VAL A 153 12.30 5.68 4.71
C VAL A 153 13.09 4.39 4.93
N TRP A 154 12.41 3.32 5.33
CA TRP A 154 13.01 2.00 5.48
C TRP A 154 13.58 1.48 4.16
N SER A 155 12.85 1.61 3.05
CA SER A 155 13.37 1.24 1.72
C SER A 155 14.60 2.05 1.30
N ILE A 156 14.66 3.35 1.61
CA ILE A 156 15.87 4.16 1.36
C ILE A 156 17.07 3.59 2.12
N ILE A 157 16.87 3.16 3.36
CA ILE A 157 17.92 2.50 4.16
C ILE A 157 18.32 1.18 3.48
N LEU A 158 17.36 0.34 3.09
CA LEU A 158 17.64 -0.94 2.40
C LEU A 158 18.45 -0.73 1.11
N PHE A 159 18.07 0.23 0.27
CA PHE A 159 18.82 0.57 -0.95
C PHE A 159 20.21 1.14 -0.63
N SER A 160 20.33 1.97 0.42
CA SER A 160 21.63 2.50 0.88
C SER A 160 22.55 1.40 1.39
N LEU A 161 21.98 0.34 1.96
CA LEU A 161 22.66 -0.88 2.39
C LEU A 161 22.90 -1.87 1.23
N LYS A 162 22.54 -1.52 0.00
CA LYS A 162 22.66 -2.35 -1.21
C LYS A 162 21.93 -3.68 -1.10
N VAL A 163 20.77 -3.67 -0.45
CA VAL A 163 19.85 -4.81 -0.49
C VAL A 163 19.21 -4.87 -1.85
N GLU A 164 19.36 -6.01 -2.54
CA GLU A 164 18.75 -6.25 -3.86
C GLU A 164 17.80 -7.44 -3.88
N SER A 165 17.55 -8.06 -2.71
CA SER A 165 16.74 -9.26 -2.60
C SER A 165 15.25 -8.93 -2.68
N PRO A 166 14.50 -9.45 -3.68
CA PRO A 166 13.06 -9.24 -3.78
C PRO A 166 12.29 -9.74 -2.55
N PHE A 167 12.84 -10.72 -1.83
CA PHE A 167 12.22 -11.23 -0.61
C PHE A 167 12.12 -10.17 0.49
N GLN A 168 13.12 -9.27 0.60
CA GLN A 168 13.09 -8.21 1.60
C GLN A 168 12.05 -7.13 1.25
N PHE A 169 11.92 -6.79 -0.03
CA PHE A 169 10.96 -5.76 -0.47
C PHE A 169 9.53 -6.25 -0.66
N PHE A 170 9.32 -7.55 -0.92
CA PHE A 170 7.99 -8.09 -1.22
C PHE A 170 7.55 -9.19 -0.25
N GLY A 171 8.42 -10.17 0.04
CA GLY A 171 8.06 -11.32 0.86
C GLY A 171 7.75 -10.96 2.31
N ILE A 172 8.70 -10.30 2.98
CA ILE A 172 8.53 -9.86 4.38
C ILE A 172 7.37 -8.87 4.51
N PRO A 173 7.28 -7.80 3.68
CA PRO A 173 6.21 -6.81 3.82
C PRO A 173 4.84 -7.37 3.47
N ALA A 174 4.71 -8.26 2.46
CA ALA A 174 3.41 -8.86 2.14
C ALA A 174 2.87 -9.73 3.29
N LEU A 175 3.76 -10.46 3.99
CA LEU A 175 3.37 -11.23 5.16
C LEU A 175 2.96 -10.32 6.32
N LEU A 176 3.76 -9.28 6.61
CA LEU A 176 3.44 -8.29 7.65
C LEU A 176 2.11 -7.60 7.35
N GLN A 177 1.86 -7.24 6.11
CA GLN A 177 0.61 -6.66 5.65
C GLN A 177 -0.56 -7.61 5.88
N PHE A 178 -0.46 -8.87 5.47
CA PHE A 178 -1.51 -9.86 5.67
C PHE A 178 -1.85 -10.03 7.15
N VAL A 179 -0.85 -10.23 8.00
CA VAL A 179 -1.03 -10.39 9.46
C VAL A 179 -1.64 -9.14 10.08
N SER A 180 -1.20 -7.96 9.65
CA SER A 180 -1.69 -6.69 10.19
C SER A 180 -3.15 -6.44 9.83
N LEU A 181 -3.53 -6.63 8.56
CA LEU A 181 -4.91 -6.48 8.11
C LEU A 181 -5.84 -7.50 8.79
N LEU A 182 -5.38 -8.74 8.94
CA LEU A 182 -6.10 -9.77 9.68
C LEU A 182 -6.27 -9.38 11.16
N GLY A 183 -5.22 -8.83 11.78
CA GLY A 183 -5.25 -8.36 13.15
C GLY A 183 -6.23 -7.20 13.39
N ILE A 184 -6.39 -6.28 12.43
CA ILE A 184 -7.39 -5.20 12.53
C ILE A 184 -8.80 -5.80 12.68
N VAL A 185 -9.11 -6.88 11.96
CA VAL A 185 -10.42 -7.53 12.01
C VAL A 185 -10.69 -8.17 13.38
N PHE A 186 -9.68 -8.80 13.98
CA PHE A 186 -9.83 -9.53 15.25
C PHE A 186 -9.68 -8.65 16.49
N ILE A 187 -8.98 -7.53 16.39
CA ILE A 187 -8.63 -6.68 17.54
C ILE A 187 -9.37 -5.34 17.48
N LYS A 188 -10.58 -5.34 16.91
CA LYS A 188 -11.40 -4.14 16.70
C LYS A 188 -11.83 -3.44 17.99
N ASP A 189 -11.93 -4.18 19.09
CA ASP A 189 -12.37 -3.62 20.39
C ASP A 189 -11.31 -2.72 21.03
N ASN A 190 -10.05 -2.81 20.56
CA ASN A 190 -8.95 -1.98 21.03
C ASN A 190 -8.46 -1.06 19.92
N PHE A 191 -9.03 0.15 19.89
CA PHE A 191 -8.71 1.18 18.90
C PHE A 191 -7.21 1.45 18.75
N PHE A 192 -6.47 1.51 19.87
CA PHE A 192 -5.03 1.78 19.83
C PHE A 192 -4.27 0.67 19.11
N LEU A 193 -4.60 -0.58 19.40
CA LEU A 193 -3.96 -1.73 18.76
C LEU A 193 -4.36 -1.86 17.28
N SER A 194 -5.61 -1.52 16.92
CA SER A 194 -6.01 -1.40 15.51
C SER A 194 -5.21 -0.33 14.77
N MET A 195 -4.94 0.82 15.41
CA MET A 195 -4.07 1.86 14.83
C MET A 195 -2.65 1.36 14.59
N MET A 196 -2.06 0.64 15.55
CA MET A 196 -0.72 0.06 15.38
C MET A 196 -0.69 -0.95 14.23
N MET A 197 -1.70 -1.81 14.10
CA MET A 197 -1.80 -2.74 12.96
C MET A 197 -1.98 -1.99 11.63
N SER A 198 -2.80 -0.93 11.61
CA SER A 198 -2.94 -0.07 10.43
C SER A 198 -1.60 0.56 10.03
N PHE A 199 -0.83 1.05 11.00
CA PHE A 199 0.51 1.59 10.78
C PHE A 199 1.46 0.55 10.17
N VAL A 200 1.51 -0.68 10.70
CA VAL A 200 2.39 -1.75 10.18
C VAL A 200 1.96 -2.18 8.76
N ALA A 201 0.65 -2.29 8.50
CA ALA A 201 0.14 -2.53 7.16
C ALA A 201 0.55 -1.40 6.20
N GLY A 202 0.43 -0.15 6.65
CA GLY A 202 0.90 1.04 5.95
C GLY A 202 2.38 1.00 5.62
N MET A 203 3.23 0.72 6.60
CA MET A 203 4.67 0.57 6.42
C MET A 203 5.00 -0.47 5.35
N SER A 204 4.30 -1.60 5.37
CA SER A 204 4.45 -2.65 4.37
C SER A 204 4.05 -2.18 2.97
N PHE A 205 2.97 -1.41 2.83
CA PHE A 205 2.60 -0.78 1.55
C PHE A 205 3.71 0.14 1.04
N GLY A 206 4.22 1.02 1.90
CA GLY A 206 5.31 1.94 1.55
C GLY A 206 6.51 1.18 1.00
N GLU A 207 6.92 0.11 1.67
CA GLU A 207 8.07 -0.69 1.28
C GLU A 207 7.88 -1.43 -0.05
N ILE A 208 6.72 -2.08 -0.25
CA ILE A 208 6.41 -2.79 -1.50
C ILE A 208 6.43 -1.81 -2.69
N GLY A 209 5.85 -0.62 -2.54
CA GLY A 209 5.82 0.38 -3.60
C GLY A 209 7.21 0.88 -4.00
N ALA A 210 8.11 1.06 -3.03
CA ALA A 210 9.51 1.39 -3.30
C ALA A 210 10.25 0.20 -3.96
N GLY A 211 9.96 -1.01 -3.51
CA GLY A 211 10.46 -2.25 -4.10
C GLY A 211 10.13 -2.36 -5.59
N CYS A 212 8.89 -2.05 -5.98
CA CYS A 212 8.45 -2.11 -7.39
C CYS A 212 9.35 -1.27 -8.31
N SER A 213 9.57 0.00 -7.96
CA SER A 213 10.36 0.92 -8.79
C SER A 213 11.87 0.71 -8.67
N GLY A 214 12.39 0.47 -7.46
CA GLY A 214 13.82 0.28 -7.22
C GLY A 214 14.33 -1.05 -7.78
N LEU A 215 13.61 -2.15 -7.59
CA LEU A 215 14.01 -3.44 -8.17
C LEU A 215 13.80 -3.48 -9.69
N CYS A 216 12.87 -2.67 -10.25
CA CYS A 216 12.79 -2.46 -11.69
C CYS A 216 14.14 -1.97 -12.24
N ALA A 217 14.73 -0.94 -11.63
CA ALA A 217 16.01 -0.40 -12.06
C ALA A 217 17.16 -1.40 -11.87
N LEU A 218 17.17 -2.13 -10.76
CA LEU A 218 18.26 -3.07 -10.45
C LEU A 218 18.23 -4.37 -11.27
N LYS A 219 17.05 -4.81 -11.73
CA LYS A 219 16.88 -6.12 -12.41
C LYS A 219 16.71 -6.01 -13.92
N THR A 220 16.66 -4.80 -14.47
CA THR A 220 16.48 -4.60 -15.91
C THR A 220 17.76 -4.10 -16.55
N SER A 221 17.99 -4.49 -17.81
CA SER A 221 19.09 -3.96 -18.60
C SER A 221 18.88 -2.47 -18.89
N LYS A 222 19.95 -1.70 -19.09
CA LYS A 222 19.84 -0.27 -19.44
C LYS A 222 19.07 -0.01 -20.74
N SER A 223 19.10 -0.96 -21.69
CA SER A 223 18.33 -0.87 -22.94
C SER A 223 16.84 -1.02 -22.71
N ASP A 224 16.45 -1.87 -21.76
CA ASP A 224 15.05 -2.27 -21.56
C ASP A 224 14.40 -1.54 -20.39
N PHE A 225 15.19 -0.89 -19.52
CA PHE A 225 14.72 -0.22 -18.30
C PHE A 225 13.54 0.73 -18.56
N ARG A 226 13.62 1.57 -19.60
CA ARG A 226 12.53 2.51 -19.93
C ARG A 226 11.23 1.78 -20.23
N LEU A 227 11.32 0.71 -21.01
CA LEU A 227 10.15 -0.08 -21.40
C LEU A 227 9.61 -0.87 -20.19
N ALA A 228 10.48 -1.46 -19.38
CA ALA A 228 10.10 -2.13 -18.13
C ALA A 228 9.39 -1.20 -17.15
N LEU A 229 9.89 0.04 -17.02
CA LEU A 229 9.29 1.05 -16.15
C LEU A 229 7.89 1.46 -16.64
N VAL A 230 7.71 1.66 -17.96
CA VAL A 230 6.40 1.93 -18.56
C VAL A 230 5.43 0.78 -18.30
N MET A 231 5.87 -0.47 -18.48
CA MET A 231 5.04 -1.65 -18.21
C MET A 231 4.61 -1.72 -16.75
N MET A 232 5.53 -1.46 -15.81
CA MET A 232 5.22 -1.39 -14.39
C MET A 232 4.15 -0.32 -14.11
N PHE A 233 4.27 0.89 -14.66
CA PHE A 233 3.26 1.94 -14.47
C PHE A 233 1.90 1.60 -15.07
N ILE A 234 1.86 0.93 -16.23
CA ILE A 234 0.61 0.40 -16.78
C ILE A 234 -0.02 -0.59 -15.80
N SER A 235 0.76 -1.49 -15.22
CA SER A 235 0.26 -2.44 -14.21
C SER A 235 -0.26 -1.74 -12.95
N LEU A 236 0.42 -0.69 -12.47
CA LEU A 236 -0.07 0.14 -11.35
C LEU A 236 -1.43 0.78 -11.69
N ALA A 237 -1.57 1.34 -12.90
CA ALA A 237 -2.82 1.96 -13.36
C ALA A 237 -3.97 0.94 -13.47
N VAL A 238 -3.70 -0.25 -14.01
CA VAL A 238 -4.70 -1.33 -14.05
C VAL A 238 -5.09 -1.76 -12.63
N GLY A 239 -4.12 -1.90 -11.73
CA GLY A 239 -4.36 -2.20 -10.32
C GLY A 239 -5.26 -1.14 -9.64
N ASN A 240 -5.04 0.14 -9.93
CA ASN A 240 -5.84 1.26 -9.44
C ASN A 240 -7.32 1.14 -9.85
N GLU A 241 -7.57 0.95 -11.15
CA GLU A 241 -8.93 0.85 -11.69
C GLU A 241 -9.67 -0.39 -11.18
N LEU A 242 -8.98 -1.54 -11.10
CA LEU A 242 -9.54 -2.75 -10.53
C LEU A 242 -9.82 -2.59 -9.03
N GLY A 243 -8.89 -1.99 -8.28
CA GLY A 243 -9.03 -1.73 -6.85
C GLY A 243 -10.23 -0.84 -6.57
N GLY A 244 -10.33 0.29 -7.25
CA GLY A 244 -11.46 1.22 -7.10
C GLY A 244 -12.78 0.62 -7.57
N GLY A 245 -12.79 0.01 -8.76
CA GLY A 245 -13.99 -0.54 -9.38
C GLY A 245 -14.58 -1.73 -8.61
N VAL A 246 -13.74 -2.67 -8.16
CA VAL A 246 -14.19 -3.84 -7.36
C VAL A 246 -14.60 -3.40 -5.96
N SER A 247 -13.76 -2.63 -5.27
CA SER A 247 -14.04 -2.20 -3.91
C SER A 247 -15.27 -1.30 -3.83
N GLY A 248 -15.43 -0.38 -4.78
CA GLY A 248 -16.60 0.51 -4.87
C GLY A 248 -17.91 -0.24 -5.07
N LYS A 249 -17.91 -1.32 -5.88
CA LYS A 249 -19.10 -2.19 -6.02
C LYS A 249 -19.47 -2.88 -4.71
N CYS A 250 -18.49 -3.42 -3.98
CA CYS A 250 -18.72 -4.07 -2.69
C CYS A 250 -19.32 -3.11 -1.66
N ILE A 251 -18.81 -1.87 -1.58
CA ILE A 251 -19.37 -0.83 -0.69
C ILE A 251 -20.81 -0.50 -1.09
N LYS A 252 -21.08 -0.32 -2.40
CA LYS A 252 -22.42 0.00 -2.90
C LYS A 252 -23.44 -1.11 -2.60
N GLU A 253 -23.09 -2.37 -2.82
CA GLU A 253 -23.96 -3.50 -2.51
C GLU A 253 -24.29 -3.59 -1.02
N LYS A 254 -23.31 -3.28 -0.15
CA LYS A 254 -23.52 -3.25 1.29
C LYS A 254 -24.41 -2.09 1.73
N TYR A 255 -24.21 -0.91 1.15
CA TYR A 255 -25.05 0.27 1.40
C TYR A 255 -26.51 0.02 0.97
N LEU A 256 -26.71 -0.62 -0.19
CA LEU A 256 -28.04 -1.04 -0.66
C LEU A 256 -28.71 -2.03 0.31
N LYS A 257 -27.98 -3.06 0.76
CA LYS A 257 -28.49 -4.01 1.76
C LYS A 257 -28.79 -3.36 3.10
N PHE A 258 -28.02 -2.36 3.52
CA PHE A 258 -28.28 -1.59 4.72
C PHE A 258 -29.51 -0.70 4.59
N CYS A 259 -29.70 -0.01 3.46
CA CYS A 259 -30.91 0.77 3.18
C CYS A 259 -32.17 -0.12 3.09
N GLU A 260 -32.07 -1.32 2.51
CA GLU A 260 -33.14 -2.31 2.52
C GLU A 260 -33.42 -2.82 3.94
N SER A 261 -32.37 -3.07 4.73
CA SER A 261 -32.50 -3.50 6.13
C SER A 261 -33.10 -2.40 7.01
N LEU A 262 -32.77 -1.12 6.78
CA LEU A 262 -33.35 0.03 7.47
C LEU A 262 -34.84 0.22 7.13
N LYS A 263 -35.22 0.08 5.85
CA LYS A 263 -36.63 0.06 5.45
C LYS A 263 -37.39 -1.10 6.08
N CYS A 264 -36.73 -2.25 6.25
CA CYS A 264 -37.29 -3.43 6.90
C CYS A 264 -37.33 -3.31 8.44
N PHE A 265 -36.41 -2.52 9.02
CA PHE A 265 -36.29 -2.24 10.45
C PHE A 265 -37.30 -1.18 10.91
N GLU A 266 -37.57 -0.14 10.10
CA GLU A 266 -38.70 0.77 10.32
C GLU A 266 -40.05 0.04 10.32
N SER A 267 -40.17 -1.09 9.59
CA SER A 267 -41.39 -1.91 9.59
C SER A 267 -41.47 -2.98 10.70
N ASN A 268 -40.37 -3.33 11.38
CA ASN A 268 -40.31 -4.52 12.27
C ASN A 268 -39.67 -4.26 13.64
N LEU A 269 -40.01 -3.15 14.30
CA LEU A 269 -39.61 -2.92 15.68
C LEU A 269 -40.41 -3.82 16.66
N SER A 270 -40.05 -5.10 16.75
CA SER A 270 -40.40 -6.00 17.87
C SER A 270 -39.43 -7.20 17.98
N ILE A 271 -38.55 -7.12 19.00
CA ILE A 271 -38.04 -8.23 19.85
C ILE A 271 -36.77 -9.05 19.43
N LYS A 272 -35.74 -8.85 20.29
CA LYS A 272 -34.75 -9.73 20.98
C LYS A 272 -33.86 -10.77 20.28
N THR A 273 -32.55 -10.47 20.36
CA THR A 273 -31.40 -11.18 21.00
C THR A 273 -31.12 -12.67 20.71
N LEU A 274 -29.88 -12.99 20.29
CA LEU A 274 -29.18 -14.23 20.69
C LEU A 274 -27.64 -14.07 20.66
N ASN A 275 -26.96 -14.89 21.49
CA ASN A 275 -25.62 -14.73 22.06
C ASN A 275 -24.55 -15.63 21.39
N CYS A 276 -23.26 -15.22 21.40
CA CYS A 276 -22.23 -15.64 20.42
C CYS A 276 -20.90 -16.18 21.02
N ASN A 277 -20.91 -16.84 22.18
CA ASN A 277 -19.68 -17.08 22.98
C ASN A 277 -18.99 -18.46 22.87
N LEU A 278 -19.25 -19.30 21.86
CA LEU A 278 -18.63 -20.63 21.79
C LEU A 278 -17.64 -20.87 20.63
N ARG A 279 -17.30 -19.85 19.84
CA ARG A 279 -16.50 -20.02 18.60
C ARG A 279 -14.99 -19.75 18.76
N GLU A 280 -14.56 -19.08 19.83
CA GLU A 280 -13.23 -18.46 19.91
C GLU A 280 -12.10 -19.40 20.34
N ASN A 281 -12.37 -20.39 21.20
CA ASN A 281 -11.29 -21.22 21.76
C ASN A 281 -10.85 -22.41 20.88
N VAL A 282 -11.65 -22.78 19.88
CA VAL A 282 -11.31 -23.90 18.96
C VAL A 282 -10.49 -23.41 17.76
N LEU A 283 -10.66 -22.15 17.36
CA LEU A 283 -9.99 -21.59 16.18
C LEU A 283 -8.56 -21.12 16.48
N TYR A 284 -8.30 -20.62 17.70
CA TYR A 284 -6.98 -20.17 18.15
C TYR A 284 -5.94 -21.31 18.14
N SER A 285 -6.34 -22.51 18.57
CA SER A 285 -5.47 -23.70 18.57
C SER A 285 -5.21 -24.25 17.15
N TYR A 286 -6.14 -24.03 16.21
CA TYR A 286 -5.99 -24.47 14.82
C TYR A 286 -5.09 -23.52 14.01
N LEU A 287 -5.16 -22.21 14.26
CA LEU A 287 -4.36 -21.21 13.53
C LEU A 287 -2.88 -21.22 13.93
N LEU A 288 -2.56 -21.39 15.23
CA LEU A 288 -1.17 -21.49 15.70
C LEU A 288 -0.46 -22.71 15.10
N CYS A 289 -1.16 -23.84 14.92
CA CYS A 289 -0.62 -25.02 14.26
C CYS A 289 -0.39 -24.82 12.75
N LEU A 290 -1.28 -24.09 12.06
CA LEU A 290 -1.15 -23.82 10.62
C LEU A 290 -0.01 -22.84 10.31
N THR A 291 0.17 -21.78 11.11
CA THR A 291 1.27 -20.83 10.92
C THR A 291 2.63 -21.42 11.28
N ALA A 292 2.69 -22.32 12.28
CA ALA A 292 3.93 -23.01 12.65
C ALA A 292 4.31 -24.09 11.62
N GLY A 293 3.33 -24.85 11.11
CA GLY A 293 3.55 -25.89 10.10
C GLY A 293 4.01 -25.35 8.75
N CYS A 294 3.35 -24.31 8.22
CA CYS A 294 3.70 -23.74 6.92
C CYS A 294 5.07 -23.04 6.90
N VAL A 295 5.50 -22.45 8.02
CA VAL A 295 6.82 -21.78 8.11
C VAL A 295 7.95 -22.80 8.21
N TYR A 296 7.72 -23.94 8.87
CA TYR A 296 8.73 -25.00 9.03
C TYR A 296 8.92 -25.83 7.75
N ASP A 297 7.82 -26.18 7.06
CA ASP A 297 7.85 -26.99 5.83
C ASP A 297 8.40 -26.25 4.61
N ILE A 298 8.25 -24.92 4.54
CA ILE A 298 8.67 -24.14 3.36
C ILE A 298 10.15 -23.72 3.44
N PHE A 299 10.72 -23.49 4.64
CA PHE A 299 11.98 -22.73 4.75
C PHE A 299 13.17 -23.49 5.34
N GLY A 300 12.96 -24.67 5.95
CA GLY A 300 14.03 -25.46 6.55
C GLY A 300 14.85 -24.71 7.63
N SER A 301 15.87 -25.37 8.17
CA SER A 301 16.74 -24.81 9.23
C SER A 301 17.71 -23.74 8.69
N SER A 302 17.18 -22.58 8.32
CA SER A 302 17.94 -21.41 7.87
C SER A 302 18.05 -20.38 9.00
N ARG A 303 19.25 -19.79 9.18
CA ARG A 303 19.49 -18.65 10.10
C ARG A 303 18.47 -17.51 9.92
N SER A 304 17.86 -17.38 8.75
CA SER A 304 16.85 -16.37 8.43
C SER A 304 15.51 -16.61 9.15
N VAL A 305 15.13 -17.88 9.38
CA VAL A 305 13.96 -18.27 10.17
C VAL A 305 14.19 -17.97 11.65
N PHE A 306 15.42 -18.19 12.14
CA PHE A 306 15.81 -17.79 13.49
C PHE A 306 15.76 -16.27 13.68
N ILE A 307 16.21 -15.49 12.70
CA ILE A 307 16.13 -14.02 12.77
C ILE A 307 14.67 -13.57 12.75
N LEU A 308 13.81 -14.13 11.89
CA LEU A 308 12.37 -13.83 11.83
C LEU A 308 11.64 -14.21 13.13
N MET A 309 11.89 -15.40 13.65
CA MET A 309 11.31 -15.86 14.93
C MET A 309 11.84 -15.02 16.10
N ALA A 310 13.11 -14.59 16.05
CA ALA A 310 13.69 -13.70 17.04
C ALA A 310 13.11 -12.29 16.95
N THR A 311 12.92 -11.69 15.77
CA THR A 311 12.27 -10.35 15.65
C THR A 311 10.81 -10.39 16.04
N VAL A 312 10.07 -11.42 15.63
CA VAL A 312 8.66 -11.60 16.04
C VAL A 312 8.56 -11.85 17.54
N SER A 313 9.42 -12.71 18.12
CA SER A 313 9.49 -12.89 19.58
C SER A 313 9.91 -11.62 20.31
N LEU A 314 10.88 -10.86 19.78
CA LEU A 314 11.31 -9.60 20.37
C LEU A 314 10.15 -8.60 20.36
N LEU A 315 9.41 -8.49 19.25
CA LEU A 315 8.26 -7.60 19.13
C LEU A 315 7.15 -7.99 20.13
N ILE A 316 6.80 -9.28 20.20
CA ILE A 316 5.80 -9.80 21.13
C ILE A 316 6.24 -9.57 22.60
N THR A 317 7.53 -9.79 22.90
CA THR A 317 8.10 -9.57 24.24
C THR A 317 8.11 -8.08 24.59
N LEU A 318 8.46 -7.21 23.64
CA LEU A 318 8.46 -5.76 23.83
C LEU A 318 7.04 -5.25 24.07
N VAL A 319 6.07 -5.73 23.27
CA VAL A 319 4.65 -5.38 23.41
C VAL A 319 4.10 -5.87 24.75
N SER A 320 4.44 -7.10 25.17
CA SER A 320 4.04 -7.64 26.48
C SER A 320 4.67 -6.90 27.66
N ALA A 321 5.94 -6.48 27.54
CA ALA A 321 6.64 -5.72 28.56
C ALA A 321 6.07 -4.29 28.68
N LEU A 322 5.80 -3.62 27.56
CA LEU A 322 5.16 -2.31 27.53
C LEU A 322 3.72 -2.38 28.07
N TRP A 323 2.99 -3.46 27.80
CA TRP A 323 1.68 -3.72 28.37
C TRP A 323 1.70 -3.83 29.90
N ASN A 324 2.64 -4.61 30.46
CA ASN A 324 2.76 -4.75 31.91
C ASN A 324 3.18 -3.44 32.60
N ILE A 325 4.05 -2.65 31.98
CA ILE A 325 4.41 -1.33 32.50
C ILE A 325 3.18 -0.41 32.52
N TRP A 326 2.39 -0.40 31.44
CA TRP A 326 1.18 0.41 31.34
C TRP A 326 0.08 -0.03 32.33
N ASP A 327 -0.16 -1.34 32.48
CA ASP A 327 -1.15 -1.87 33.42
C ASP A 327 -0.76 -1.58 34.89
N ASN A 328 0.54 -1.63 35.21
CA ASN A 328 1.04 -1.25 36.54
C ASN A 328 0.90 0.26 36.81
N GLN A 329 1.06 1.11 35.79
CA GLN A 329 0.83 2.57 35.92
C GLN A 329 -0.66 2.92 36.06
N ARG A 330 -1.56 2.04 35.62
CA ARG A 330 -3.01 2.24 35.73
C ARG A 330 -3.56 1.81 37.10
N LYS A 331 -2.84 0.92 37.80
CA LYS A 331 -3.22 0.34 39.09
C LYS A 331 -2.56 1.02 40.30
N ALA A 332 -1.53 1.84 40.07
CA ALA A 332 -0.88 2.70 41.06
C ALA A 332 -1.53 4.09 41.06
#